data_AF-Q8R2K1-F1
#
_entry.id   AF-Q8R2K1-F1
#
_cell.length_a   1.000
_cell.length_b   1.000
_cell.length_c   1.000
_cell.angle_alpha   90.00
_cell.angle_beta   90.00
_cell.angle_gamma   90.00
#
_symmetry.space_group_name_H-M   'P 1'
#
loop_
_entity.id
_entity.type
_entity.pdbx_description
1 polymer ?
#
loop_
_entity_poly.entity_id
_entity_poly.type
_entity_poly.pdbx_seq_one_letter_code
_entity_poly.pdbx_strand_id
1 'polypeptide(L)'
;MVALKGIPKVLSPELLFALARMGHGDEIVLADANFPTSSICQCGPVEIRADGLDIPQLLEAVLRLLPLDTYVESPAAVMDLVPSDKEKGLQTPIWKRYESLLLEADCKKTLMKLERFEFYERAKKAFAVVATGEMALYGNIILKKGTLDLGPS
;
A
#
# COMPACT_ATOMS: atom_id res chain seq x y z
N MET A 1 6.63 -11.76 13.89
CA MET A 1 5.61 -12.64 13.30
C MET A 1 4.50 -12.88 14.30
N VAL A 2 3.25 -12.92 13.84
CA VAL A 2 2.06 -13.12 14.68
C VAL A 2 1.55 -14.55 14.54
N ALA A 3 1.16 -15.17 15.66
CA ALA A 3 0.60 -16.52 15.72
C ALA A 3 -0.89 -16.47 16.10
N LEU A 4 -1.75 -16.11 15.15
CA LEU A 4 -3.20 -16.03 15.30
C LEU A 4 -3.90 -16.85 14.21
N LYS A 5 -5.09 -17.39 14.50
CA LYS A 5 -5.90 -18.14 13.52
C LYS A 5 -6.42 -17.20 12.44
N GLY A 6 -6.20 -17.54 11.17
CA GLY A 6 -6.68 -16.76 10.01
C GLY A 6 -5.90 -15.49 9.69
N ILE A 7 -4.97 -15.07 10.54
CA ILE A 7 -4.15 -13.87 10.32
C ILE A 7 -2.84 -14.26 9.61
N PRO A 8 -2.47 -13.60 8.50
CA PRO A 8 -1.19 -13.84 7.84
C PRO A 8 0.00 -13.56 8.76
N LYS A 9 0.95 -14.49 8.84
CA LYS A 9 2.09 -14.45 9.78
C LYS A 9 3.07 -13.29 9.53
N VAL A 10 3.07 -12.76 8.31
CA VAL A 10 3.93 -11.65 7.87
C VAL A 10 3.47 -10.30 8.44
N LEU A 11 2.22 -10.20 8.90
CA LEU A 11 1.74 -9.00 9.58
C LEU A 11 2.36 -8.96 10.99
N SER A 12 3.12 -7.92 11.28
CA SER A 12 3.61 -7.65 12.65
C SER A 12 2.46 -7.23 13.57
N PRO A 13 2.60 -7.36 14.90
CA PRO A 13 1.62 -6.83 15.85
C PRO A 13 1.32 -5.35 15.60
N GLU A 14 2.33 -4.55 15.27
CA GLU A 14 2.22 -3.11 15.02
C GLU A 14 1.43 -2.83 13.74
N LEU A 15 1.70 -3.57 12.66
CA LEU A 15 0.95 -3.44 11.41
C LEU A 15 -0.51 -3.87 11.60
N LEU A 16 -0.76 -4.99 12.29
CA LEU A 16 -2.11 -5.44 12.59
C LEU A 16 -2.88 -4.39 13.42
N PHE A 17 -2.24 -3.81 14.41
CA PHE A 17 -2.83 -2.73 15.23
C PHE A 17 -3.15 -1.49 14.39
N ALA A 18 -2.26 -1.10 13.48
CA ALA A 18 -2.50 0.03 12.58
C ALA A 18 -3.71 -0.23 11.66
N LEU A 19 -3.78 -1.39 10.98
CA LEU A 19 -4.90 -1.76 10.12
C LEU A 19 -6.24 -1.76 10.87
N ALA A 20 -6.24 -2.22 12.12
CA ALA A 20 -7.41 -2.22 12.99
C ALA A 20 -7.85 -0.80 13.41
N ARG A 21 -6.91 0.14 13.56
CA ARG A 21 -7.19 1.53 13.95
C ARG A 21 -7.62 2.44 12.80
N MET A 22 -7.23 2.12 11.56
CA MET A 22 -7.62 2.91 10.40
C MET A 22 -9.16 2.98 10.27
N GLY A 23 -9.69 4.16 9.97
CA GLY A 23 -11.09 4.38 9.59
C GLY A 23 -11.30 4.30 8.08
N HIS A 24 -12.55 4.44 7.62
CA HIS A 24 -12.83 4.59 6.19
C HIS A 24 -12.19 5.87 5.66
N GLY A 25 -11.52 5.76 4.52
CA GLY A 25 -10.83 6.87 3.85
C GLY A 25 -9.36 7.02 4.28
N ASP A 26 -8.95 6.40 5.40
CA ASP A 26 -7.55 6.36 5.80
C ASP A 26 -6.72 5.60 4.77
N GLU A 27 -5.50 6.08 4.57
CA GLU A 27 -4.55 5.49 3.64
C GLU A 27 -3.36 4.86 4.38
N ILE A 28 -2.84 3.79 3.82
CA ILE A 28 -1.58 3.19 4.27
C ILE A 28 -0.64 3.06 3.07
N VAL A 29 0.63 3.37 3.28
CA VAL A 29 1.66 3.24 2.25
C VAL A 29 2.48 1.99 2.53
N LEU A 30 2.65 1.12 1.54
CA LEU A 30 3.68 0.10 1.54
C LEU A 30 4.86 0.67 0.74
N ALA A 31 5.96 0.94 1.42
CA ALA A 31 7.08 1.70 0.90
C ALA A 31 8.24 0.79 0.52
N ASP A 32 8.76 0.97 -0.69
CA ASP A 32 9.97 0.29 -1.17
C ASP A 32 11.20 0.80 -0.41
N ALA A 33 12.31 0.07 -0.51
CA ALA A 33 13.53 0.33 0.25
C ALA A 33 14.20 1.66 -0.10
N ASN A 34 13.85 2.29 -1.23
CA ASN A 34 14.38 3.58 -1.65
C ASN A 34 13.45 4.76 -1.28
N PHE A 35 12.25 4.47 -0.76
CA PHE A 35 11.32 5.50 -0.34
C PHE A 35 11.82 6.20 0.93
N PRO A 36 11.72 7.53 1.05
CA PRO A 36 12.21 8.29 2.20
C PRO A 36 11.27 8.17 3.41
N THR A 37 11.00 6.94 3.86
CA THR A 37 9.98 6.62 4.87
C THR A 37 10.13 7.46 6.13
N SER A 38 11.30 7.45 6.77
CA SER A 38 11.49 8.17 8.04
C SER A 38 11.29 9.68 7.90
N SER A 39 11.68 10.29 6.78
CA SER A 39 11.43 11.72 6.52
C SER A 39 9.96 12.01 6.27
N ILE A 40 9.24 11.12 5.57
CA ILE A 40 7.80 11.26 5.34
C ILE A 40 7.02 11.10 6.64
N CYS A 41 7.41 10.14 7.49
CA CYS A 41 6.79 9.89 8.80
C CYS A 41 6.97 11.04 9.80
N GLN A 42 8.05 11.82 9.69
CA GLN A 42 8.18 13.06 10.46
C GLN A 42 7.07 14.09 10.16
N CYS A 43 6.37 13.97 9.03
CA CYS A 43 5.25 14.85 8.69
C CYS A 43 3.90 14.41 9.28
N GLY A 44 3.78 13.21 9.86
CA GLY A 44 2.49 12.74 10.38
C GLY A 44 2.31 11.22 10.51
N PRO A 45 2.46 10.42 9.43
CA PRO A 45 2.08 9.01 9.44
C PRO A 45 2.94 8.21 10.42
N VAL A 46 2.32 7.18 11.01
CA VAL A 46 3.05 6.22 11.85
C VAL A 46 4.05 5.44 11.00
N GLU A 47 5.32 5.45 11.40
CA GLU A 47 6.35 4.57 10.80
C GLU A 47 6.20 3.15 11.34
N ILE A 48 6.07 2.18 10.44
CA ILE A 48 6.03 0.75 10.76
C ILE A 48 7.14 0.05 9.99
N ARG A 49 7.90 -0.83 10.66
CA ARG A 49 9.00 -1.56 10.05
C ARG A 49 8.58 -2.98 9.65
N ALA A 50 8.82 -3.32 8.39
CA ALA A 50 8.68 -4.64 7.79
C ALA A 50 9.95 -4.96 6.98
N ASP A 51 11.11 -4.63 7.55
CA ASP A 51 12.42 -4.72 6.90
C ASP A 51 12.67 -6.13 6.35
N GLY A 52 13.12 -6.18 5.09
CA GLY A 52 13.44 -7.43 4.39
C GLY A 52 12.24 -8.19 3.79
N LEU A 53 11.00 -7.76 4.05
CA LEU A 53 9.83 -8.29 3.35
C LEU A 53 9.65 -7.60 2.00
N ASP A 54 9.13 -8.34 1.01
CA ASP A 54 8.71 -7.77 -0.26
C ASP A 54 7.27 -7.21 -0.19
N ILE A 55 6.98 -6.20 -1.02
CA ILE A 55 5.66 -5.56 -1.00
C ILE A 55 4.56 -6.49 -1.52
N PRO A 56 4.72 -7.31 -2.58
CA PRO A 56 3.67 -8.23 -3.03
C PRO A 56 3.15 -9.18 -1.94
N GLN A 57 4.04 -9.80 -1.18
CA GLN A 57 3.68 -10.69 -0.06
C GLN A 57 2.95 -9.91 1.05
N LEU A 58 3.43 -8.71 1.36
CA LEU A 58 2.80 -7.86 2.37
C LEU A 58 1.43 -7.35 1.91
N LEU A 59 1.31 -6.97 0.64
CA LEU A 59 0.09 -6.51 -0.01
C LEU A 59 -0.97 -7.61 0.02
N GLU A 60 -0.63 -8.85 -0.38
CA GLU A 60 -1.55 -9.99 -0.28
C GLU A 60 -2.07 -10.17 1.16
N ALA A 61 -1.17 -10.09 2.15
CA ALA A 61 -1.54 -10.22 3.55
C ALA A 61 -2.43 -9.08 4.06
N VAL A 62 -2.16 -7.84 3.64
CA VAL A 62 -2.97 -6.67 3.98
C VAL A 62 -4.35 -6.76 3.35
N LEU A 63 -4.46 -7.13 2.07
CA LEU A 63 -5.73 -7.22 1.34
C LEU A 63 -6.67 -8.31 1.88
N ARG A 64 -6.15 -9.33 2.56
CA ARG A 64 -6.99 -10.31 3.29
C ARG A 64 -7.76 -9.70 4.46
N LEU A 65 -7.34 -8.55 4.99
CA LEU A 65 -7.93 -7.91 6.18
C LEU A 65 -8.48 -6.50 5.91
N LEU A 66 -7.86 -5.76 4.99
CA LEU A 66 -8.18 -4.36 4.71
C LEU A 66 -9.22 -4.28 3.58
N PRO A 67 -10.48 -3.90 3.85
CA PRO A 67 -11.42 -3.58 2.78
C PRO A 67 -10.89 -2.38 1.99
N LEU A 68 -10.99 -2.42 0.67
CA LEU A 68 -10.60 -1.31 -0.19
C LEU A 68 -11.78 -0.37 -0.45
N ASP A 69 -11.50 0.92 -0.59
CA ASP A 69 -12.51 1.95 -0.80
C ASP A 69 -13.20 1.86 -2.18
N THR A 70 -14.48 1.50 -2.16
CA THR A 70 -15.30 1.35 -3.37
C THR A 70 -15.91 2.66 -3.85
N TYR A 71 -15.84 3.75 -3.08
CA TYR A 71 -16.43 5.05 -3.43
C TYR A 71 -15.49 6.00 -4.19
N VAL A 72 -14.20 5.67 -4.29
CA VAL A 72 -13.19 6.46 -5.03
C VAL A 72 -12.91 5.89 -6.42
N GLU A 73 -12.36 6.67 -7.35
CA GLU A 73 -12.00 6.17 -8.69
C GLU A 73 -11.04 4.96 -8.61
N SER A 74 -10.03 5.04 -7.74
CA SER A 74 -9.16 3.92 -7.42
C SER A 74 -8.71 3.96 -5.96
N PRO A 75 -8.86 2.86 -5.20
CA PRO A 75 -8.38 2.75 -3.84
C PRO A 75 -6.89 2.42 -3.75
N ALA A 76 -6.22 2.21 -4.87
CA ALA A 76 -4.81 1.85 -4.92
C ALA A 76 -4.05 2.80 -5.86
N ALA A 77 -2.97 3.40 -5.36
CA ALA A 77 -2.18 4.36 -6.12
C ALA A 77 -0.68 4.02 -6.08
N VAL A 78 0.00 4.19 -7.20
CA VAL A 78 1.46 4.05 -7.33
C VAL A 78 2.06 5.36 -7.83
N MET A 79 3.36 5.53 -7.61
CA MET A 79 4.10 6.65 -8.19
C MET A 79 4.30 6.42 -9.68
N ASP A 80 3.89 7.37 -10.51
CA ASP A 80 4.09 7.29 -11.96
C ASP A 80 5.57 7.46 -12.33
N LEU A 81 5.92 6.95 -13.51
CA LEU A 81 7.24 7.13 -14.08
C LEU A 81 7.52 8.62 -14.34
N VAL A 82 8.71 9.09 -13.96
CA VAL A 82 9.17 10.42 -14.36
C VAL A 82 9.37 10.46 -15.89
N PRO A 83 9.28 11.64 -16.54
CA PRO A 83 9.33 11.74 -18.00
C PRO A 83 10.51 11.01 -18.65
N SER A 84 11.71 11.15 -18.07
CA SER A 84 12.93 10.51 -18.58
C SER A 84 12.91 8.98 -18.52
N ASP A 85 12.14 8.39 -17.60
CA ASP A 85 12.01 6.93 -17.51
C ASP A 85 10.90 6.41 -18.43
N LYS A 86 9.85 7.22 -18.68
CA LYS A 86 8.85 6.95 -19.72
C LYS A 86 9.50 6.94 -21.10
N GLU A 87 10.35 7.93 -21.40
CA GLU A 87 11.07 8.03 -22.68
C GLU A 87 12.00 6.85 -22.93
N LYS A 88 12.62 6.31 -21.87
CA LYS A 88 13.43 5.08 -21.94
C LYS A 88 12.60 3.80 -22.06
N GLY A 89 11.28 3.89 -21.99
CA GLY A 89 10.40 2.74 -21.98
C GLY A 89 10.61 1.84 -20.76
N LEU A 90 10.97 2.43 -19.60
CA LEU A 90 11.19 1.68 -18.37
C LEU A 90 9.94 0.86 -18.03
N GLN A 91 10.13 -0.42 -17.76
CA GLN A 91 9.06 -1.33 -17.40
C GLN A 91 8.89 -1.41 -15.90
N THR A 92 7.64 -1.53 -15.45
CA THR A 92 7.26 -1.66 -14.04
C THR A 92 6.54 -2.99 -13.79
N PRO A 93 7.28 -4.14 -13.84
CA PRO A 93 6.67 -5.45 -13.68
C PRO A 93 5.97 -5.64 -12.33
N ILE A 94 6.41 -4.89 -11.31
CA ILE A 94 5.80 -4.90 -9.98
C ILE A 94 4.35 -4.39 -9.99
N TRP A 95 4.00 -3.46 -10.88
CA TRP A 95 2.62 -2.97 -11.00
C TRP A 95 1.67 -4.06 -11.47
N LYS A 96 2.10 -4.91 -12.42
CA LYS A 96 1.29 -6.06 -12.88
C LYS A 96 1.01 -7.05 -11.74
N ARG A 97 1.97 -7.21 -10.83
CA ARG A 97 1.80 -8.03 -9.62
C ARG A 97 0.75 -7.42 -8.70
N TYR A 98 0.83 -6.11 -8.47
CA TYR A 98 -0.16 -5.40 -7.66
C TYR A 98 -1.56 -5.45 -8.27
N GLU A 99 -1.70 -5.23 -9.58
CA GLU A 99 -2.97 -5.35 -10.29
C GLU A 99 -3.59 -6.75 -10.15
N SER A 100 -2.76 -7.80 -10.23
CA SER A 100 -3.22 -9.18 -10.05
C SER A 100 -3.72 -9.43 -8.62
N LEU A 101 -2.97 -8.99 -7.61
CA LEU A 101 -3.36 -9.12 -6.19
C LEU A 101 -4.61 -8.30 -5.86
N LEU A 102 -4.75 -7.10 -6.44
CA LEU A 102 -5.96 -6.28 -6.29
C LEU A 102 -7.17 -6.96 -6.92
N LEU A 103 -7.02 -7.56 -8.11
CA LEU A 103 -8.10 -8.29 -8.76
C LEU A 103 -8.51 -9.54 -7.97
N GLU A 104 -7.56 -10.26 -7.39
CA GLU A 104 -7.82 -11.40 -6.50
C GLU A 104 -8.57 -10.99 -5.22
N ALA A 105 -8.36 -9.75 -4.76
CA ALA A 105 -9.11 -9.12 -3.67
C ALA A 105 -10.42 -8.42 -4.14
N ASP A 106 -10.92 -8.77 -5.34
CA ASP A 106 -12.12 -8.23 -5.98
C ASP A 106 -12.10 -6.71 -6.25
N CYS A 107 -10.92 -6.09 -6.27
CA CYS A 107 -10.74 -4.71 -6.71
C CYS A 107 -10.44 -4.66 -8.21
N LYS A 108 -11.48 -4.40 -9.01
CA LYS A 108 -11.39 -4.30 -10.48
C LYS A 108 -10.95 -2.93 -11.00
N LYS A 109 -10.64 -2.00 -10.10
CA LYS A 109 -10.23 -0.62 -10.44
C LYS A 109 -8.75 -0.59 -10.80
N THR A 110 -8.41 0.17 -11.83
CA THR A 110 -7.02 0.34 -12.29
C THR A 110 -6.19 1.07 -11.24
N LEU A 111 -4.90 0.73 -11.13
CA LEU A 111 -3.95 1.49 -10.31
C LEU A 111 -3.91 2.97 -10.75
N MET A 112 -4.21 3.85 -9.80
CA MET A 112 -4.01 5.29 -10.01
C MET A 112 -2.51 5.59 -10.05
N LYS A 113 -2.10 6.43 -11.00
CA LYS A 113 -0.71 6.85 -11.16
C LYS A 113 -0.59 8.31 -10.73
N LEU A 114 0.19 8.56 -9.69
CA LEU A 114 0.40 9.90 -9.14
C LEU A 114 1.75 10.44 -9.55
N GLU A 115 1.83 11.74 -9.84
CA GLU A 115 3.12 12.39 -10.00
C GLU A 115 3.97 12.24 -8.72
N ARG A 116 5.30 12.21 -8.84
CA ARG A 116 6.20 11.93 -7.73
C ARG A 116 5.96 12.80 -6.50
N PHE A 117 5.82 14.11 -6.66
CA PHE A 117 5.59 15.02 -5.53
C PHE A 117 4.18 14.90 -4.98
N GLU A 118 3.18 14.68 -5.84
CA GLU A 118 1.82 14.37 -5.42
C GLU A 118 1.78 13.08 -4.57
N PHE A 119 2.51 12.05 -4.96
CA PHE A 119 2.65 10.81 -4.20
C PHE A 119 3.26 11.07 -2.82
N TYR A 120 4.33 11.89 -2.73
CA TYR A 120 4.92 12.24 -1.44
C TYR A 120 3.96 13.05 -0.55
N GLU A 121 3.24 14.02 -1.11
CA GLU A 121 2.24 14.80 -0.36
C GLU A 121 1.08 13.95 0.14
N ARG A 122 0.66 12.94 -0.64
CA ARG A 122 -0.33 11.97 -0.22
C ARG A 122 0.20 11.04 0.87
N ALA A 123 1.43 10.56 0.72
CA ALA A 123 2.08 9.71 1.72
C ALA A 123 2.25 10.41 3.08
N LYS A 124 2.58 11.72 3.09
CA LYS A 124 2.66 12.54 4.33
C LYS A 124 1.32 12.65 5.08
N LYS A 125 0.19 12.36 4.42
CA LYS A 125 -1.16 12.43 5.00
C LYS A 125 -1.75 11.04 5.28
N ALA A 126 -1.02 9.97 4.95
CA ALA A 126 -1.44 8.62 5.25
C ALA A 126 -1.56 8.41 6.77
N PHE A 127 -2.28 7.38 7.18
CA PHE A 127 -2.33 6.93 8.57
C PHE A 127 -0.98 6.33 8.99
N ALA A 128 -0.40 5.50 8.11
CA ALA A 128 0.87 4.83 8.34
C ALA A 128 1.67 4.64 7.05
N VAL A 129 2.98 4.55 7.18
CA VAL A 129 3.91 4.12 6.13
C VAL A 129 4.67 2.91 6.64
N VAL A 130 4.64 1.83 5.88
CA VAL A 130 5.34 0.58 6.19
C VAL A 130 6.62 0.50 5.37
N ALA A 131 7.77 0.66 6.02
CA ALA A 131 9.08 0.50 5.40
C ALA A 131 9.35 -0.99 5.15
N THR A 132 9.56 -1.37 3.90
CA THR A 132 9.80 -2.77 3.49
C THR A 132 11.23 -2.96 2.96
N GLY A 133 11.56 -4.19 2.57
CA GLY A 133 12.79 -4.52 1.84
C GLY A 133 12.62 -4.57 0.31
N GLU A 134 11.49 -4.12 -0.24
CA GLU A 134 11.23 -4.18 -1.69
C GLU A 134 12.23 -3.32 -2.47
N MET A 135 12.85 -3.92 -3.49
CA MET A 135 13.90 -3.27 -4.30
C MET A 135 13.40 -2.91 -5.71
N ALA A 136 12.20 -3.33 -6.09
CA ALA A 136 11.61 -2.96 -7.35
C ALA A 136 11.45 -1.44 -7.47
N LEU A 137 11.96 -0.87 -8.57
CA LEU A 137 11.77 0.54 -8.88
C LEU A 137 10.27 0.84 -9.05
N TYR A 138 9.83 1.97 -8.50
CA TYR A 138 8.42 2.37 -8.47
C TYR A 138 7.53 1.34 -7.75
N GLY A 139 8.06 0.69 -6.70
CA GLY A 139 7.36 -0.32 -5.89
C GLY A 139 6.39 0.28 -4.87
N ASN A 140 6.52 1.56 -4.52
CA ASN A 140 5.61 2.18 -3.56
C ASN A 140 4.14 2.09 -3.99
N ILE A 141 3.28 1.65 -3.08
CA ILE A 141 1.83 1.60 -3.27
C ILE A 141 1.10 2.18 -2.06
N ILE A 142 0.07 2.98 -2.33
CA ILE A 142 -0.87 3.52 -1.35
C ILE A 142 -2.16 2.73 -1.47
N LEU A 143 -2.73 2.29 -0.33
CA LEU A 143 -4.04 1.64 -0.25
C LEU A 143 -4.98 2.51 0.59
N LYS A 144 -6.20 2.73 0.11
CA LYS A 144 -7.26 3.43 0.81
C LYS A 144 -8.27 2.45 1.39
N LYS A 145 -8.52 2.58 2.69
CA LYS A 145 -9.45 1.73 3.42
C LYS A 145 -10.91 2.08 3.08
N GLY A 146 -11.68 1.06 2.72
CA GLY A 146 -13.11 1.12 2.50
C GLY A 146 -13.94 0.83 3.74
N THR A 147 -15.22 0.63 3.51
CA THR A 147 -16.19 0.14 4.50
C THR A 147 -16.35 -1.37 4.35
N LEU A 148 -16.74 -2.04 5.44
CA LEU A 148 -17.28 -3.40 5.39
C LEU A 148 -18.79 -3.30 5.49
N ASP A 149 -19.49 -3.62 4.41
CA ASP A 149 -20.91 -3.92 4.47
C ASP A 149 -21.04 -5.43 4.71
N LEU A 150 -21.45 -5.81 5.92
CA LEU A 150 -21.67 -7.22 6.26
C LEU A 150 -22.98 -7.76 5.68
N GLY A 151 -23.75 -6.93 4.96
CA GLY A 151 -25.10 -7.26 4.51
C GLY A 151 -26.04 -7.57 5.68
N PRO A 152 -27.33 -7.85 5.39
CA PRO A 152 -28.18 -8.49 6.37
C PRO A 152 -27.65 -9.89 6.67
N SER A 153 -27.26 -10.13 7.91
CA SER A 153 -26.94 -11.45 8.48
C SER A 153 -28.14 -12.40 8.43
#